data_AF-A0A3E0MQK0-F1
#
_entry.id   AF-A0A3E0MQK0-F1
#
_cell.length_a   1.000
_cell.length_b   1.000
_cell.length_c   1.000
_cell.angle_alpha   90.00
_cell.angle_beta   90.00
_cell.angle_gamma   90.00
#
_symmetry.space_group_name_H-M   'P 1'
#
loop_
_entity.id
_entity.type
_entity.pdbx_description
1 polymer ?
#
loop_
_entity_poly.entity_id
_entity_poly.type
_entity_poly.pdbx_seq_one_letter_code
_entity_poly.pdbx_strand_id
1 'polypeptide(L)'
;MNFSIKTLRGQNKTLGIQDLLGILGDDINDEIVIGDNTYRISTAQPISSGASPVDWVITPLTVQASGQERFQLPQAILDPESAFFTVNNVDYTHGVHYHFDGTELVWHQAFALEPSDEVHIKYPITV
;
A
#
# COMPACT_ATOMS: atom_id res chain seq x y z
N MET A 1 -7.55 -16.70 -11.31
CA MET A 1 -7.09 -17.40 -12.52
C MET A 1 -6.81 -16.32 -13.54
N ASN A 2 -5.58 -16.22 -14.03
CA ASN A 2 -5.15 -15.14 -14.92
C ASN A 2 -4.69 -15.77 -16.22
N PHE A 3 -5.08 -15.17 -17.34
CA PHE A 3 -4.65 -15.57 -18.67
C PHE A 3 -3.90 -14.39 -19.30
N SER A 4 -2.73 -14.69 -19.85
CA SER A 4 -1.95 -13.74 -20.62
C SER A 4 -2.33 -13.89 -22.08
N ILE A 5 -2.86 -12.83 -22.68
CA ILE A 5 -3.12 -12.78 -24.12
C ILE A 5 -2.08 -11.91 -24.80
N LYS A 6 -1.74 -12.25 -26.04
CA LYS A 6 -0.83 -11.45 -26.86
C LYS A 6 -1.66 -10.75 -27.93
N THR A 7 -1.59 -9.42 -27.97
CA THR A 7 -2.27 -8.65 -29.01
C THR A 7 -1.69 -9.00 -30.39
N LEU A 8 -2.45 -8.74 -31.46
CA LEU A 8 -1.97 -8.92 -32.84
C LEU A 8 -0.73 -8.07 -33.17
N ARG A 9 -0.44 -7.05 -32.35
CA ARG A 9 0.76 -6.20 -32.41
C ARG A 9 1.90 -6.69 -31.52
N GLY A 10 1.75 -7.87 -30.91
CA GLY A 10 2.78 -8.57 -30.15
C GLY A 10 2.93 -8.16 -28.69
N GLN A 11 2.07 -7.30 -28.15
CA GLN A 11 2.13 -6.89 -26.75
C GLN A 11 1.39 -7.88 -25.86
N ASN A 12 2.03 -8.29 -24.75
CA ASN A 12 1.40 -9.15 -23.75
C ASN A 12 0.51 -8.29 -22.85
N LYS A 13 -0.73 -8.74 -22.65
CA LYS A 13 -1.69 -8.13 -21.72
C LYS A 13 -2.22 -9.23 -20.80
N THR A 14 -2.11 -8.99 -19.50
CA THR A 14 -2.74 -9.83 -18.49
C THR A 14 -4.17 -9.37 -18.31
N LEU A 15 -5.12 -10.30 -18.45
CA LEU A 15 -6.53 -10.02 -18.22
C LEU A 15 -7.00 -10.75 -16.95
N GLY A 16 -7.79 -10.04 -16.15
CA GLY A 16 -8.48 -10.60 -14.99
C GLY A 16 -9.82 -11.23 -15.39
N ILE A 17 -10.48 -11.86 -14.42
CA ILE A 17 -11.82 -12.44 -14.62
C ILE A 17 -12.86 -11.37 -15.02
N GLN A 18 -12.70 -10.14 -14.52
CA GLN A 18 -13.57 -9.00 -14.83
C GLN A 18 -13.49 -8.58 -16.31
N ASP A 19 -12.29 -8.62 -16.91
CA ASP A 19 -12.12 -8.32 -18.33
C ASP A 19 -12.80 -9.37 -19.23
N LEU A 20 -12.85 -10.64 -18.79
CA LEU A 20 -13.58 -11.69 -19.52
C LEU A 20 -15.09 -11.53 -19.40
N LEU A 21 -15.60 -11.20 -18.21
CA LEU A 21 -17.03 -10.99 -17.99
C LEU A 21 -17.56 -9.81 -18.84
N GLY A 22 -16.78 -8.73 -18.94
CA GLY A 22 -17.10 -7.61 -19.83
C GLY A 22 -17.12 -7.98 -21.33
N ILE A 23 -16.34 -8.97 -21.77
CA ILE A 23 -16.34 -9.45 -23.17
C ILE A 23 -17.59 -10.30 -23.48
N LEU A 24 -18.13 -11.00 -22.47
CA LEU A 24 -19.34 -11.82 -22.61
C LEU A 24 -20.63 -11.00 -22.66
N GLY A 25 -20.54 -9.67 -22.55
CA GLY A 25 -21.67 -8.74 -22.63
C GLY A 25 -22.54 -8.72 -21.37
N ASP A 26 -21.97 -9.15 -20.24
CA ASP A 26 -22.67 -9.14 -18.97
C ASP A 26 -22.40 -7.81 -18.24
N ASP A 27 -23.37 -6.90 -18.33
CA ASP A 27 -23.35 -5.63 -17.59
C ASP A 27 -23.58 -5.91 -16.11
N ILE A 28 -22.49 -6.21 -15.38
CA ILE A 28 -22.50 -6.30 -13.91
C ILE A 28 -23.64 -7.21 -13.39
N ASN A 29 -23.76 -8.45 -13.86
CA ASN A 29 -24.50 -9.44 -13.09
C ASN A 29 -23.52 -10.33 -12.34
N ASP A 30 -23.68 -10.35 -11.03
CA ASP A 30 -23.04 -11.31 -10.16
C ASP A 30 -23.48 -12.76 -10.49
N GLU A 31 -24.18 -13.05 -11.59
CA GLU A 31 -24.84 -14.32 -11.85
C GLU A 31 -24.12 -15.15 -12.93
N ILE A 32 -23.63 -16.33 -12.57
CA ILE A 32 -23.00 -17.29 -13.47
C ILE A 32 -23.88 -18.53 -13.62
N VAL A 33 -24.10 -18.97 -14.86
CA VAL A 33 -24.84 -20.20 -15.14
C VAL A 33 -23.83 -21.34 -15.38
N ILE A 34 -23.93 -22.42 -14.59
CA ILE A 34 -23.10 -23.62 -14.74
C ILE A 34 -24.03 -24.84 -14.81
N GLY A 35 -24.11 -25.45 -15.99
CA GLY A 35 -25.11 -26.49 -16.27
C GLY A 35 -26.52 -25.88 -16.28
N ASP A 36 -27.45 -26.48 -15.53
CA ASP A 36 -28.83 -26.00 -15.38
C ASP A 36 -29.03 -25.05 -14.18
N ASN A 37 -27.96 -24.69 -13.48
CA ASN A 37 -28.03 -23.90 -12.24
C ASN A 37 -27.44 -22.49 -12.41
N THR A 38 -28.11 -21.52 -11.81
CA THR A 38 -27.66 -20.12 -11.73
C THR A 38 -27.08 -19.86 -10.34
N TYR A 39 -25.88 -19.30 -10.29
CA TYR A 39 -25.13 -19.01 -9.07
C TYR A 39 -24.83 -17.52 -8.98
N ARG A 40 -24.91 -16.94 -7.78
CA ARG A 40 -24.50 -15.56 -7.55
C ARG A 40 -23.10 -15.49 -6.91
N ILE A 41 -22.18 -14.78 -7.54
CA ILE A 41 -20.84 -14.47 -7.05
C ILE A 41 -21.00 -13.47 -5.90
N SER A 42 -20.86 -13.96 -4.67
CA SER A 42 -20.88 -13.10 -3.48
C SER A 42 -19.50 -12.49 -3.17
N THR A 43 -18.42 -13.19 -3.53
CA THR A 43 -17.02 -12.78 -3.35
C THR A 43 -16.13 -13.45 -4.40
N ALA A 44 -15.04 -12.80 -4.81
CA ALA A 44 -14.05 -13.36 -5.72
C ALA A 44 -12.65 -13.25 -5.10
N GLN A 45 -12.01 -14.39 -4.80
CA GLN A 45 -10.63 -14.41 -4.34
C GLN A 45 -9.68 -14.67 -5.53
N PRO A 46 -8.67 -13.81 -5.75
CA PRO A 46 -7.66 -14.08 -6.76
C PRO A 46 -6.82 -15.30 -6.33
N ILE A 47 -6.86 -16.36 -7.13
CA ILE A 47 -5.84 -17.42 -7.06
C ILE A 47 -4.58 -16.85 -7.73
N SER A 48 -3.84 -16.02 -7.01
CA SER A 48 -2.46 -15.65 -7.35
C SER A 48 -1.55 -16.17 -6.25
N SER A 49 -0.78 -17.22 -6.55
CA SER A 49 0.39 -17.59 -5.77
C SER A 49 1.50 -16.58 -6.07
N GLY A 50 1.76 -15.61 -5.18
CA GLY A 50 2.96 -14.78 -5.33
C GLY A 50 2.98 -13.36 -4.76
N ALA A 51 2.07 -12.94 -3.89
CA ALA A 51 2.30 -11.75 -3.06
C ALA A 51 1.65 -11.98 -1.70
N SER A 52 2.46 -12.01 -0.64
CA SER A 52 1.92 -11.83 0.71
C SER A 52 1.15 -10.51 0.72
N PRO A 53 -0.04 -10.44 1.33
CA PRO A 53 -0.71 -9.17 1.56
C PRO A 53 0.29 -8.24 2.27
N VAL A 54 0.65 -7.14 1.62
CA VAL A 54 1.45 -6.10 2.28
C VAL A 54 0.45 -5.21 2.99
N ASP A 55 0.36 -5.37 4.30
CA ASP A 55 -0.42 -4.47 5.13
C ASP A 55 0.37 -3.19 5.36
N TRP A 56 -0.28 -2.04 5.21
CA TRP A 56 0.34 -0.75 5.44
C TRP A 56 -0.08 -0.23 6.81
N VAL A 57 0.91 0.12 7.63
CA VAL A 57 0.68 0.74 8.93
C VAL A 57 0.89 2.24 8.80
N ILE A 58 -0.02 3.04 9.37
CA ILE A 58 0.15 4.48 9.58
C ILE A 58 0.29 4.69 11.07
N THR A 59 1.39 5.29 11.51
CA THR A 59 1.66 5.60 12.91
C THR A 59 1.76 7.11 13.08
N PRO A 60 0.88 7.75 13.87
CA PRO A 60 1.01 9.15 14.23
C PRO A 60 2.18 9.33 15.21
N LEU A 61 2.94 10.40 15.04
CA LEU A 61 4.09 10.74 15.87
C LEU A 61 3.84 12.09 16.54
N THR A 62 3.51 12.10 17.82
CA THR A 62 3.23 13.36 18.53
C THR A 62 4.52 14.12 18.82
N VAL A 63 4.59 15.39 18.38
CA VAL A 63 5.64 16.33 18.75
C VAL A 63 5.36 16.84 20.17
N GLN A 64 6.20 16.47 21.14
CA GLN A 64 6.02 16.80 22.55
C GLN A 64 6.60 18.17 22.91
N ALA A 65 7.63 18.61 22.19
CA ALA A 65 8.29 19.89 22.40
C ALA A 65 8.80 20.47 21.07
N SER A 66 8.83 21.80 20.98
CA SER A 66 9.40 22.52 19.85
C SER A 66 10.86 22.11 19.61
N GLY A 67 11.20 21.80 18.37
CA GLY A 67 12.53 21.32 17.97
C GLY A 67 12.80 19.85 18.30
N GLN A 68 11.79 19.05 18.64
CA GLN A 68 11.97 17.60 18.81
C GLN A 68 12.44 16.95 17.51
N GLU A 69 13.47 16.13 17.60
CA GLU A 69 14.08 15.45 16.45
C GLU A 69 13.89 13.94 16.45
N ARG A 70 13.59 13.36 17.61
CA ARG A 70 13.56 11.91 17.79
C ARG A 70 12.16 11.43 18.12
N PHE A 71 11.75 10.35 17.48
CA PHE A 71 10.47 9.71 17.71
C PHE A 71 10.68 8.22 17.93
N GLN A 72 10.16 7.71 19.04
CA GLN A 72 10.20 6.29 19.33
C GLN A 72 9.09 5.57 18.54
N LEU A 73 9.48 4.57 17.78
CA LEU A 73 8.58 3.69 17.04
C LEU A 73 8.27 2.43 17.88
N PRO A 74 7.07 1.85 17.73
CA PRO A 74 6.70 0.63 18.45
C PRO A 74 7.52 -0.60 18.01
N GLN A 75 8.05 -0.58 16.79
CA GLN A 75 8.90 -1.61 16.23
C GLN A 75 9.88 -1.01 15.22
N ALA A 76 10.98 -1.72 14.95
CA ALA A 76 11.92 -1.33 13.90
C ALA A 76 11.28 -1.53 12.52
N ILE A 77 11.47 -0.56 11.62
CA ILE A 77 11.02 -0.65 10.24
C ILE A 77 12.10 -1.36 9.44
N LEU A 78 11.80 -2.58 8.98
CA LEU A 78 12.76 -3.45 8.30
C LEU A 78 13.03 -3.03 6.84
N ASP A 79 12.08 -2.34 6.22
CA ASP A 79 12.21 -1.77 4.88
C ASP A 79 12.06 -0.24 4.93
N PRO A 80 13.14 0.47 5.30
CA PRO A 80 13.11 1.91 5.50
C PRO A 80 12.95 2.70 4.19
N GLU A 81 13.32 2.11 3.04
CA GLU A 81 13.19 2.77 1.73
C GLU A 81 11.74 2.83 1.25
N SER A 82 10.91 1.91 1.72
CA SER A 82 9.46 1.88 1.44
C SER A 82 8.64 2.67 2.47
N ALA A 83 9.30 3.36 3.41
CA ALA A 83 8.63 4.18 4.42
C ALA A 83 8.42 5.63 3.94
N PHE A 84 7.27 6.21 4.30
CA PHE A 84 6.89 7.57 3.98
C PHE A 84 6.70 8.35 5.28
N PHE A 85 7.57 9.34 5.50
CA PHE A 85 7.47 10.26 6.63
C PHE A 85 6.85 11.57 6.16
N THR A 86 5.78 11.98 6.84
CA THR A 86 5.06 13.21 6.50
C THR A 86 4.99 14.16 7.67
N VAL A 87 5.11 15.46 7.37
CA VAL A 87 4.81 16.55 8.29
C VAL A 87 3.83 17.48 7.61
N ASN A 88 2.67 17.72 8.22
CA ASN A 88 1.58 18.54 7.67
C ASN A 88 1.20 18.12 6.23
N ASN A 89 1.11 16.82 5.99
CA ASN A 89 0.81 16.21 4.68
C ASN A 89 1.88 16.44 3.58
N VAL A 90 3.09 16.86 3.95
CA VAL A 90 4.24 16.95 3.04
C VAL A 90 5.16 15.76 3.27
N ASP A 91 5.46 15.02 2.20
CA ASP A 91 6.42 13.91 2.23
C ASP A 91 7.86 14.40 2.29
N TYR A 92 8.66 13.76 3.14
CA TYR A 92 10.09 13.98 3.24
C TYR A 92 10.89 12.75 2.81
N THR A 93 12.09 13.00 2.29
CA THR A 93 12.98 11.95 1.75
C THR A 93 13.83 11.28 2.84
N HIS A 94 13.77 9.95 2.90
CA HIS A 94 14.63 9.11 3.75
C HIS A 94 16.12 9.28 3.37
N GLY A 95 17.01 9.24 4.36
CA GLY A 95 18.46 9.45 4.22
C GLY A 95 18.89 10.90 3.99
N VAL A 96 17.95 11.81 3.72
CA VAL A 96 18.21 13.25 3.53
C VAL A 96 17.61 14.05 4.66
N HIS A 97 16.30 13.93 4.87
CA HIS A 97 15.58 14.70 5.88
C HIS A 97 15.34 13.91 7.15
N TYR A 98 15.30 12.59 7.07
CA TYR A 98 15.16 11.71 8.22
C TYR A 98 15.82 10.36 7.97
N HIS A 99 16.15 9.63 9.02
CA HIS A 99 16.57 8.23 8.94
C HIS A 99 16.04 7.43 10.13
N PHE A 100 16.26 6.12 10.12
CA PHE A 100 15.95 5.23 11.22
C PHE A 100 17.21 4.75 11.93
N ASP A 101 17.21 4.78 13.26
CA ASP A 101 18.23 4.20 14.13
C ASP A 101 17.56 3.16 15.05
N GLY A 102 17.53 1.91 14.58
CA GLY A 102 16.79 0.84 15.24
C GLY A 102 15.28 1.12 15.30
N THR A 103 14.80 1.45 16.50
CA THR A 103 13.40 1.81 16.76
C THR A 103 13.16 3.31 16.87
N GLU A 104 14.16 4.15 16.59
CA GLU A 104 13.99 5.60 16.54
C GLU A 104 13.90 6.09 15.10
N LEU A 105 12.98 7.01 14.85
CA LEU A 105 13.05 7.92 13.70
C LEU A 105 13.79 9.18 14.13
N VAL A 106 14.82 9.55 13.36
CA VAL A 106 15.64 10.75 13.59
C VAL A 106 15.40 11.74 12.46
N TRP A 107 14.89 12.92 12.81
CA TRP A 107 14.65 14.05 11.94
C TRP A 107 15.90 14.95 11.86
N HIS A 108 16.34 15.31 10.66
CA HIS A 108 17.54 16.12 10.41
C HIS A 108 17.26 17.63 10.30
N GLN A 109 16.17 18.12 10.89
CA GLN A 109 15.89 19.54 11.03
C GLN A 109 15.87 20.35 9.71
N ALA A 110 15.09 19.93 8.70
CA ALA A 110 14.80 20.85 7.59
C ALA A 110 14.16 22.16 8.10
N PHE A 111 13.44 22.06 9.23
CA PHE A 111 12.96 23.13 10.09
C PHE A 111 12.72 22.54 11.49
N ALA A 112 12.47 23.41 12.48
CA ALA A 112 12.10 23.01 13.83
C ALA A 112 10.63 22.56 13.87
N LEU A 113 10.38 21.32 14.26
CA LEU A 113 9.01 20.80 14.44
C LEU A 113 8.35 21.47 15.64
N GLU A 114 7.07 21.78 15.52
CA GLU A 114 6.26 22.38 16.57
C GLU A 114 5.18 21.41 17.07
N PRO A 115 4.72 21.51 18.33
CA PRO A 115 3.64 20.67 18.86
C PRO A 115 2.32 20.73 18.08
N SER A 116 2.13 21.76 17.25
CA SER A 116 0.98 21.90 16.34
C SER A 116 1.12 21.12 15.04
N ASP A 117 2.30 20.63 14.70
CA ASP A 117 2.55 19.93 13.44
C ASP A 117 1.97 18.51 13.47
N GLU A 118 1.35 18.14 12.36
CA GLU A 118 0.79 16.81 12.15
C GLU A 118 1.85 15.90 11.53
N VAL A 119 2.42 14.99 12.33
CA VAL A 119 3.51 14.10 11.89
C VAL A 119 3.05 12.65 11.84
N HIS A 120 3.36 11.98 10.72
CA HIS A 120 3.04 10.57 10.51
C HIS A 120 4.20 9.82 9.86
N ILE A 121 4.30 8.53 10.18
CA ILE A 121 5.08 7.58 9.41
C ILE A 121 4.16 6.49 8.86
N LYS A 122 4.29 6.19 7.57
CA LYS A 122 3.60 5.10 6.90
C LYS A 122 4.62 4.10 6.39
N TYR A 123 4.46 2.82 6.69
CA TYR A 123 5.40 1.78 6.27
C TYR A 123 4.70 0.44 6.05
N PRO A 124 5.24 -0.41 5.15
CA PRO A 124 4.71 -1.74 4.94
C PRO A 124 5.11 -2.67 6.08
N ILE A 125 4.20 -3.55 6.49
CA ILE A 125 4.51 -4.72 7.29
C ILE A 125 4.28 -5.96 6.41
N THR A 126 5.25 -6.87 6.41
CA THR A 126 5.07 -8.19 5.82
C THR A 126 4.51 -9.09 6.93
N VAL A 127 3.28 -9.59 6.73
CA VAL A 127 2.63 -10.54 7.64
C VAL A 127 2.98 -11.97 7.27
#